data_AF-A0A7W1L3A0-F1
#
_entry.id   AF-A0A7W1L3A0-F1
#
_cell.length_a   1.000
_cell.length_b   1.000
_cell.length_c   1.000
_cell.angle_alpha   90.00
_cell.angle_beta   90.00
_cell.angle_gamma   90.00
#
_symmetry.space_group_name_H-M   'P 1'
#
loop_
_entity.id
_entity.type
_entity.pdbx_description
1 polymer ?
#
loop_
_entity_poly.entity_id
_entity_poly.type
_entity_poly.pdbx_seq_one_letter_code
_entity_poly.pdbx_strand_id
1 'polypeptide(L)'
;PLTPDSAMSTQAAHANGTKSEVAGRADALIAPTMEAAIMVLRTLIAFNRSLVAGIVLGAKVPIVAPARQDSMETRMASCVLAALLVRAAGDNATKDASSLHGAAPAPNALVAA
;
A
#
# COMPACT_ATOMS: atom_id res chain seq x y z
N PRO A 1 -12.08 0.29 -16.88
CA PRO A 1 -12.55 0.46 -15.48
C PRO A 1 -13.09 -0.88 -14.99
N LEU A 2 -12.77 -1.29 -13.76
CA LEU A 2 -13.22 -2.55 -13.18
C LEU A 2 -14.22 -2.29 -12.07
N THR A 3 -15.25 -3.11 -11.97
CA THR A 3 -16.12 -3.11 -10.79
C THR A 3 -15.36 -3.73 -9.60
N PRO A 4 -15.61 -3.30 -8.35
CA PRO A 4 -14.86 -3.79 -7.19
C PRO A 4 -14.90 -5.31 -7.03
N ASP A 5 -16.06 -5.93 -7.27
CA ASP A 5 -16.25 -7.37 -7.24
C ASP A 5 -15.45 -8.09 -8.33
N SER A 6 -15.46 -7.57 -9.57
CA SER A 6 -14.66 -8.11 -10.68
C SER A 6 -13.17 -7.88 -10.49
N ALA A 7 -12.75 -6.90 -9.69
CA ALA A 7 -11.34 -6.68 -9.36
C ALA A 7 -10.84 -7.65 -8.29
N MET A 8 -11.70 -8.00 -7.32
CA MET A 8 -11.32 -8.80 -6.14
C MET A 8 -11.63 -10.31 -6.27
N SER A 9 -12.53 -10.72 -7.17
CA SER A 9 -12.95 -12.12 -7.31
C SER A 9 -12.88 -12.60 -8.75
N THR A 10 -12.14 -13.68 -8.98
CA THR A 10 -12.07 -14.35 -10.29
C THR A 10 -13.44 -14.89 -10.71
N GLN A 11 -14.23 -15.42 -9.77
CA GLN A 11 -15.57 -15.91 -10.03
C GLN A 11 -16.50 -14.79 -10.52
N ALA A 12 -16.48 -13.63 -9.85
CA ALA A 12 -17.28 -12.47 -10.27
C ALA A 12 -16.81 -11.92 -11.62
N ALA A 13 -15.49 -11.83 -11.83
CA ALA A 13 -14.92 -11.41 -13.10
C ALA A 13 -15.37 -12.31 -14.27
N HIS A 14 -15.38 -13.64 -14.08
CA HIS A 14 -15.87 -14.58 -15.09
C HIS A 14 -17.37 -14.44 -15.33
N ALA A 15 -18.18 -14.34 -14.27
CA ALA A 15 -19.63 -14.16 -14.38
C ALA A 15 -20.02 -12.87 -15.12
N ASN A 16 -19.26 -11.79 -14.89
CA ASN A 16 -19.48 -10.48 -15.50
C ASN A 16 -18.82 -10.34 -16.89
N GLY A 17 -18.10 -11.36 -17.39
CA GLY A 17 -17.40 -11.31 -18.67
C GLY A 17 -16.25 -10.29 -18.72
N THR A 18 -15.68 -9.95 -17.57
CA THR A 18 -14.65 -8.92 -17.42
C THR A 18 -13.34 -9.35 -18.08
N LYS A 19 -12.90 -8.59 -19.09
CA LYS A 19 -11.63 -8.83 -19.80
C LYS A 19 -10.55 -7.86 -19.30
N SER A 20 -9.68 -8.34 -18.41
CA SER A 20 -8.51 -7.60 -17.93
C SER A 20 -7.47 -8.56 -17.35
N GLU A 21 -6.18 -8.23 -17.46
CA GLU A 21 -5.09 -9.03 -16.88
C GLU A 21 -5.14 -9.10 -15.35
N VAL A 22 -5.71 -8.07 -14.71
CA VAL A 22 -5.83 -7.98 -13.24
C VAL A 22 -7.21 -8.38 -12.73
N ALA A 23 -8.09 -8.91 -13.60
CA ALA A 23 -9.45 -9.28 -13.22
C ALA A 23 -9.44 -10.39 -12.16
N GLY A 24 -10.10 -10.13 -11.03
CA GLY A 24 -10.20 -11.03 -9.89
C GLY A 24 -8.93 -11.21 -9.07
N ARG A 25 -7.87 -10.45 -9.37
CA ARG A 25 -6.53 -10.57 -8.78
C ARG A 25 -5.88 -9.21 -8.54
N ALA A 26 -6.67 -8.16 -8.34
CA ALA A 26 -6.12 -6.83 -8.12
C ALA A 26 -5.43 -6.74 -6.75
N ASP A 27 -4.16 -6.32 -6.72
CA ASP A 27 -3.41 -6.04 -5.49
C ASP A 27 -3.77 -4.68 -4.88
N ALA A 28 -4.20 -3.73 -5.72
CA ALA A 28 -4.55 -2.37 -5.32
C ALA A 28 -5.84 -1.91 -5.99
N LEU A 29 -6.68 -1.19 -5.23
CA LEU A 29 -7.89 -0.56 -5.71
C LEU A 29 -7.73 0.95 -5.69
N ILE A 30 -7.91 1.58 -6.86
CA ILE A 30 -7.93 3.04 -6.99
C ILE A 30 -9.38 3.49 -7.00
N ALA A 31 -9.79 4.21 -5.96
CA ALA A 31 -11.14 4.75 -5.86
C ALA A 31 -11.31 6.00 -6.74
N PRO A 32 -12.51 6.24 -7.30
CA PRO A 32 -12.77 7.42 -8.13
C PRO A 32 -12.86 8.72 -7.31
N THR A 33 -13.24 8.64 -6.04
CA THR A 33 -13.32 9.78 -5.11
C THR A 33 -12.92 9.37 -3.69
N MET A 34 -12.67 10.36 -2.84
CA MET A 34 -12.32 10.13 -1.42
C MET A 34 -13.48 9.48 -0.66
N GLU A 35 -14.72 9.86 -0.94
CA GLU A 35 -15.93 9.31 -0.31
C GLU A 35 -16.08 7.83 -0.65
N ALA A 36 -15.88 7.47 -1.92
CA ALA A 36 -15.91 6.07 -2.35
C ALA A 36 -14.83 5.24 -1.65
N ALA A 37 -13.61 5.77 -1.54
CA ALA A 37 -12.50 5.11 -0.85
C ALA A 37 -12.83 4.85 0.63
N ILE A 38 -13.29 5.88 1.34
CA ILE A 38 -13.62 5.80 2.76
C ILE A 38 -14.79 4.85 2.99
N MET A 39 -15.82 4.89 2.14
CA MET A 39 -16.97 4.00 2.23
C MET A 39 -16.55 2.54 2.14
N VAL A 40 -15.74 2.17 1.14
CA VAL A 40 -15.21 0.82 0.99
C VAL A 40 -14.36 0.42 2.21
N LEU A 41 -13.41 1.27 2.61
CA LEU A 41 -12.53 0.99 3.74
C LEU A 41 -13.31 0.75 5.03
N ARG A 42 -14.26 1.63 5.36
CA ARG A 42 -15.05 1.53 6.59
C ARG A 42 -15.99 0.32 6.57
N THR A 43 -16.52 -0.04 5.41
CA THR A 43 -17.31 -1.26 5.24
C THR A 43 -16.46 -2.51 5.51
N LEU A 44 -15.24 -2.58 4.97
CA LEU A 44 -14.33 -3.72 5.22
C LEU A 44 -13.94 -3.85 6.70
N ILE A 45 -13.65 -2.72 7.37
CA ILE A 45 -13.37 -2.72 8.82
C ILE A 45 -14.58 -3.23 9.60
N ALA A 46 -15.78 -2.73 9.28
CA ALA A 46 -17.00 -3.05 10.02
C ALA A 46 -17.41 -4.52 9.88
N PHE A 47 -17.30 -5.09 8.68
CA PHE A 47 -17.80 -6.45 8.40
C PHE A 47 -16.74 -7.55 8.55
N ASN A 48 -15.47 -7.29 8.19
CA ASN A 48 -14.44 -8.32 8.17
C ASN A 48 -13.48 -8.28 9.36
N ARG A 49 -13.68 -7.38 10.34
CA ARG A 49 -12.73 -7.13 11.44
C ARG A 49 -11.29 -7.00 10.95
N SER A 50 -11.12 -6.43 9.76
CA SER A 50 -9.82 -6.36 9.10
C SER A 50 -8.92 -5.36 9.82
N LEU A 51 -7.66 -5.75 10.06
CA LEU A 51 -6.65 -4.81 10.50
C LEU A 51 -6.31 -3.88 9.35
N VAL A 52 -6.36 -2.58 9.63
CA VAL A 52 -6.06 -1.54 8.63
C VAL A 52 -4.80 -0.80 9.05
N ALA A 53 -4.04 -0.36 8.05
CA ALA A 53 -2.91 0.55 8.20
C ALA A 53 -3.04 1.67 7.16
N GLY A 54 -2.75 2.89 7.56
CA GLY A 54 -2.90 4.08 6.71
C GLY A 54 -1.66 4.96 6.76
N ILE A 55 -1.23 5.43 5.59
CA ILE A 55 -0.07 6.28 5.44
C ILE A 55 -0.27 7.28 4.30
N VAL A 56 0.26 8.48 4.46
CA VAL A 56 0.29 9.49 3.40
C VAL A 56 1.63 9.43 2.69
N LEU A 57 1.58 9.30 1.37
CA LEU A 57 2.74 9.23 0.47
C LEU A 57 2.87 10.52 -0.36
N GLY A 58 4.03 10.71 -1.00
CA GLY A 58 4.33 11.87 -1.85
C GLY A 58 5.20 12.94 -1.17
N ALA A 59 5.35 12.88 0.14
CA ALA A 59 6.37 13.64 0.87
C ALA A 59 7.74 12.92 0.84
N LYS A 60 8.80 13.61 1.27
CA LYS A 60 10.16 13.03 1.39
C LYS A 60 10.23 11.88 2.41
N VAL A 61 9.33 11.90 3.39
CA VAL A 61 9.23 10.90 4.45
C VAL A 61 7.77 10.43 4.55
N PRO A 62 7.52 9.18 4.93
CA PRO A 62 6.17 8.69 5.18
C PRO A 62 5.51 9.41 6.37
N ILE A 63 4.22 9.73 6.25
CA ILE A 63 3.46 10.41 7.31
C ILE A 63 2.30 9.52 7.76
N VAL A 64 2.27 9.17 9.05
CA VAL A 64 1.16 8.42 9.67
C VAL A 64 0.16 9.41 10.27
N ALA A 65 -1.07 9.42 9.75
CA ALA A 65 -2.13 10.34 10.16
C ALA A 65 -3.36 9.56 10.64
N PRO A 66 -3.37 9.05 11.89
CA PRO A 66 -4.46 8.23 12.40
C PRO A 66 -5.73 9.05 12.62
N ALA A 67 -6.89 8.45 12.37
CA ALA A 67 -8.18 9.05 12.69
C ALA A 67 -8.56 8.83 14.16
N ARG A 68 -9.40 9.71 14.71
CA ARG A 68 -9.88 9.63 16.11
C ARG A 68 -10.46 8.26 16.48
N GLN A 69 -11.13 7.64 15.52
CA GLN A 69 -11.85 6.36 15.65
C GLN A 69 -10.98 5.13 15.40
N ASP A 70 -9.69 5.31 15.11
CA ASP A 70 -8.77 4.20 14.88
C ASP A 70 -8.24 3.64 16.21
N SER A 71 -8.25 2.31 16.32
CA SER A 71 -7.76 1.57 17.49
C SER A 71 -6.24 1.66 17.65
N MET A 72 -5.73 1.21 18.79
CA MET A 72 -4.29 1.17 19.04
C MET A 72 -3.57 0.24 18.05
N GLU A 73 -4.18 -0.88 17.69
CA GLU A 73 -3.65 -1.84 16.72
C GLU A 73 -3.51 -1.20 15.33
N THR A 74 -4.53 -0.48 14.85
CA THR A 74 -4.49 0.24 13.56
C THR A 74 -3.39 1.29 13.53
N ARG A 75 -3.20 2.03 14.64
CA ARG A 75 -2.13 3.03 14.75
C ARG A 75 -0.75 2.38 14.70
N MET A 76 -0.57 1.28 15.46
CA MET A 76 0.68 0.54 15.47
C MET A 76 0.99 -0.07 14.10
N ALA A 77 0.00 -0.69 13.46
CA ALA A 77 0.13 -1.26 12.12
C ALA A 77 0.54 -0.20 11.09
N SER A 78 0.01 1.03 11.21
CA SER A 78 0.40 2.15 10.36
C SER A 78 1.85 2.57 10.57
N CYS A 79 2.34 2.58 11.81
CA CYS A 79 3.76 2.84 12.10
C CYS A 79 4.67 1.73 11.55
N VAL A 80 4.28 0.47 11.70
CA VAL A 80 5.02 -0.67 11.12
C VAL A 80 5.08 -0.56 9.60
N LEU A 81 3.96 -0.22 8.95
CA LEU A 81 3.91 0.01 7.51
C LEU A 81 4.87 1.13 7.09
N ALA A 82 4.93 2.24 7.83
CA ALA A 82 5.86 3.33 7.58
C ALA A 82 7.33 2.85 7.63
N ALA A 83 7.69 2.09 8.67
CA ALA A 83 9.05 1.55 8.82
C ALA A 83 9.41 0.57 7.69
N LEU A 84 8.48 -0.29 7.28
CA LEU A 84 8.67 -1.22 6.16
C LEU A 84 8.88 -0.48 4.84
N LEU A 85 8.14 0.61 4.60
CA LEU A 85 8.30 1.43 3.40
C LEU A 85 9.68 2.10 3.34
N VAL A 86 10.17 2.65 4.45
CA VAL A 86 11.52 3.23 4.51
C VAL A 86 12.59 2.17 4.23
N ARG A 87 12.45 0.99 4.83
CA ARG A 87 13.39 -0.12 4.61
C ARG A 87 13.39 -0.56 3.15
N ALA A 88 12.21 -0.77 2.55
CA ALA A 88 12.09 -1.19 1.15
C ALA A 88 12.64 -0.14 0.17
N ALA A 89 12.48 1.16 0.47
CA ALA A 89 13.06 2.23 -0.34
C ALA A 89 14.60 2.23 -0.27
N GLY A 90 15.17 1.96 0.91
CA GLY A 90 16.61 1.78 1.09
C GLY A 90 17.14 0.58 0.30
N ASP A 91 16.45 -0.56 0.38
CA ASP A 91 16.82 -1.78 -0.35
C ASP A 91 16.77 -1.55 -1.87
N ASN A 92 15.76 -0.86 -2.40
CA ASN A 92 15.69 -0.51 -3.82
C ASN A 92 16.82 0.44 -4.25
N ALA A 93 17.17 1.44 -3.43
CA ALA A 93 18.32 2.31 -3.73
C ALA A 93 19.64 1.51 -3.83
N THR A 94 19.82 0.46 -3.03
CA THR A 94 21.00 -0.43 -3.14
C THR A 94 20.95 -1.33 -4.37
N LYS A 95 19.75 -1.74 -4.81
CA LYS A 95 19.56 -2.57 -6.00
C LYS A 95 19.76 -1.77 -7.29
N ASP A 96 19.27 -0.54 -7.31
CA ASP A 96 19.47 0.39 -8.42
C ASP A 96 20.95 0.79 -8.54
N ALA A 97 21.64 1.01 -7.42
CA ALA A 97 23.09 1.26 -7.40
C ALA A 97 23.92 0.06 -7.92
N SER A 98 23.54 -1.18 -7.58
CA SER A 98 24.23 -2.38 -8.07
C SER A 98 23.94 -2.70 -9.55
N SER A 99 22.85 -2.18 -10.11
CA SER A 99 22.57 -2.24 -11.55
C SER A 99 23.30 -1.19 -12.39
N LEU A 100 23.90 -0.16 -11.75
CA LEU A 100 24.49 1.00 -12.43
C LEU A 100 26.04 1.02 -12.44
N HIS A 101 26.75 0.24 -11.62
CA HIS A 101 28.22 0.17 -11.65
C HIS A 101 28.71 -1.07 -10.86
N GLY A 102 29.67 -1.89 -11.30
CA GLY A 102 30.78 -1.55 -12.19
C GLY A 102 31.94 -0.85 -11.46
N ALA A 103 31.68 -0.14 -10.35
CA ALA A 103 32.72 0.32 -9.43
C ALA A 103 32.13 0.64 -8.05
N ALA A 104 32.80 0.12 -7.00
CA ALA A 104 32.66 0.56 -5.61
C ALA A 104 33.13 2.02 -5.46
N PRO A 105 32.66 2.80 -4.45
CA PRO A 105 33.16 2.68 -3.06
C PRO A 105 32.09 2.98 -1.97
N ALA A 106 32.04 2.24 -0.85
CA ALA A 106 32.67 2.45 0.47
C ALA A 106 31.62 2.78 1.58
N PRO A 107 31.86 2.34 2.83
CA PRO A 107 30.81 2.14 3.82
C PRO A 107 30.77 3.34 4.79
N ASN A 108 29.78 4.23 4.71
CA ASN A 108 29.45 5.19 5.79
C ASN A 108 28.15 5.99 5.53
N ALA A 109 27.04 5.33 5.21
CA ALA A 109 25.73 6.00 5.07
C ALA A 109 24.73 5.63 6.18
N LEU A 110 25.19 5.06 7.30
CA LEU A 110 24.31 4.63 8.41
C LEU A 110 24.12 5.69 9.51
N VAL A 111 24.57 6.93 9.31
CA VAL A 111 24.35 8.03 10.25
C VAL A 111 24.11 9.33 9.48
N ALA A 112 22.84 9.69 9.25
CA ALA A 112 22.29 11.05 9.39
C ALA A 112 20.95 11.23 8.66
N ALA A 113 20.02 11.83 9.41
CA ALA A 113 18.77 12.51 9.01
C ALA A 113 17.54 11.66 8.70
#